data_AF-A0A0F8Z190-F1
#
_entry.id   AF-A0A0F8Z190-F1
#
_cell.length_a   1.000
_cell.length_b   1.000
_cell.length_c   1.000
_cell.angle_alpha   90.00
_cell.angle_beta   90.00
_cell.angle_gamma   90.00
#
_symmetry.space_group_name_H-M   'P 1'
#
loop_
_entity.id
_entity.type
_entity.pdbx_description
1 polymer ?
#
loop_
_entity_poly.entity_id
_entity_poly.type
_entity_poly.pdbx_seq_one_letter_code
_entity_poly.pdbx_strand_id
1 'polypeptide(L)'
;DDADAGTGRSTLGMTDVDAYADFETAISTIGATQTILHIYSSQSVAASTTVPSTLELVFHSGGDLTIAGGQVVTLNGPVIAGNYQIFAGTGTISFDTAIQSTGKWANVMWWGAKADDSAATTENGAIFDAALTALGNGGTLFVPGHDTTRHYEFSTGITLSSVTNLKIYSDTTARLRTDTDLTILNIAGTSAVCLENLHFIGSGTTTNSNVIFNGVTNIKVTNCRSEDSSNHGWEFTGACDQINLVGVLADNANDDGFNFGASCAEINLIGCNSESNTGDSVERTIPALGNNATPSVSGWERFYLSGGTTTITDFDDGYTSMLFTLIAEHTLTITDGTNVFLNGSANFSMTTTDTLTVVQKADGLWYEVSRGDNGA
;
A
#
# COMPACT_ATOMS: atom_id res chain seq x y z
N ASP A 1 -31.65 51.72 6.25
CA ASP A 1 -32.02 50.50 5.53
C ASP A 1 -30.82 49.97 4.77
N ASP A 2 -29.89 49.37 5.51
CA ASP A 2 -28.87 48.50 4.95
C ASP A 2 -29.15 47.11 5.53
N ALA A 3 -30.00 46.38 4.82
CA ALA A 3 -30.37 45.03 5.14
C ALA A 3 -29.20 44.14 4.72
N ASP A 4 -28.24 43.98 5.65
CA ASP A 4 -27.25 42.93 5.58
C ASP A 4 -28.01 41.60 5.53
N ALA A 5 -28.15 41.07 4.32
CA ALA A 5 -28.69 39.75 4.04
C ALA A 5 -27.67 38.75 4.57
N GLY A 6 -27.70 38.58 5.90
CA GLY A 6 -26.83 37.72 6.67
C GLY A 6 -26.71 36.39 5.96
N THR A 7 -25.54 36.19 5.35
CA THR A 7 -25.16 34.95 4.71
C THR A 7 -25.40 33.86 5.73
N GLY A 8 -26.36 32.97 5.44
CA GLY A 8 -26.84 31.91 6.33
C GLY A 8 -25.71 30.99 6.77
N ARG A 9 -24.93 31.44 7.75
CA ARG A 9 -24.05 30.60 8.53
C ARG A 9 -25.00 29.79 9.39
N SER A 10 -25.35 28.60 8.90
CA SER A 10 -25.99 27.56 9.70
C SER A 10 -25.26 27.53 11.05
N THR A 11 -25.90 28.08 12.08
CA THR A 11 -25.44 27.94 13.45
C THR A 11 -25.65 26.47 13.79
N LEU A 12 -24.66 25.65 13.46
CA LEU A 12 -24.56 24.29 13.96
C LEU A 12 -24.82 24.38 15.47
N GLY A 13 -25.78 23.60 15.97
CA GLY A 13 -25.94 23.47 17.41
C GLY A 13 -24.62 22.94 17.95
N MET A 14 -24.04 23.61 18.94
CA MET A 14 -22.88 23.10 19.66
C MET A 14 -23.34 22.79 21.08
N THR A 15 -23.08 21.56 21.54
CA THR A 15 -23.47 21.13 22.89
C THR A 15 -22.43 20.20 23.49
N ASP A 16 -22.45 20.07 24.81
CA ASP A 16 -21.60 19.19 25.59
C ASP A 16 -22.39 17.91 25.94
N VAL A 17 -21.76 16.74 25.87
CA VAL A 17 -22.37 15.47 26.29
C VAL A 17 -22.75 15.49 27.76
N ASP A 18 -21.99 16.21 28.61
CA ASP A 18 -22.26 16.31 30.05
C ASP A 18 -23.48 17.19 30.36
N ALA A 19 -24.09 17.84 29.36
CA ALA A 19 -25.39 18.49 29.48
C ALA A 19 -26.57 17.50 29.48
N TYR A 20 -26.31 16.22 29.22
CA TYR A 20 -27.27 15.13 29.20
C TYR A 20 -26.98 14.13 30.32
N ALA A 21 -27.92 13.23 30.60
CA ALA A 21 -27.76 12.24 31.67
C ALA A 21 -26.70 11.16 31.33
N ASP A 22 -26.62 10.79 30.06
CA ASP A 22 -25.69 9.83 29.49
C ASP A 22 -25.57 10.06 27.97
N PHE A 23 -24.63 9.34 27.33
CA PHE A 23 -24.38 9.45 25.90
C PHE A 23 -25.60 9.06 25.08
N GLU A 24 -26.28 7.97 25.42
CA GLU A 24 -27.47 7.48 24.71
C GLU A 24 -28.63 8.50 24.76
N THR A 25 -28.81 9.18 25.88
CA THR A 25 -29.77 10.28 26.06
C THR A 25 -29.39 11.48 25.21
N ALA A 26 -28.10 11.83 25.11
CA ALA A 26 -27.63 12.90 24.23
C ALA A 26 -27.97 12.60 22.75
N ILE A 27 -27.62 11.41 22.28
CA ILE A 27 -27.88 10.99 20.89
C ILE A 27 -29.38 11.00 20.57
N SER A 28 -30.21 10.41 21.43
CA SER A 28 -31.66 10.35 21.21
C SER A 28 -32.36 11.71 21.31
N THR A 29 -31.90 12.59 22.21
CA THR A 29 -32.46 13.94 22.39
C THR A 29 -32.15 14.86 21.22
N ILE A 30 -30.91 14.82 20.71
CA ILE A 30 -30.52 15.64 19.56
C ILE A 30 -31.18 15.12 18.26
N GLY A 31 -31.24 13.79 18.11
CA GLY A 31 -31.87 13.13 16.99
C GLY A 31 -31.26 13.53 15.64
N ALA A 32 -32.10 13.90 14.68
CA ALA A 32 -31.68 14.29 13.33
C ALA A 32 -31.24 15.76 13.21
N THR A 33 -31.11 16.50 14.32
CA THR A 33 -30.70 17.90 14.27
C THR A 33 -29.20 17.99 14.05
N GLN A 34 -28.76 18.77 13.05
CA GLN A 34 -27.34 18.97 12.77
C GLN A 34 -26.63 19.63 13.98
N THR A 35 -25.73 18.90 14.62
CA THR A 35 -25.11 19.31 15.89
C THR A 35 -23.66 18.82 16.00
N ILE A 36 -22.79 19.64 16.61
CA ILE A 36 -21.46 19.25 17.07
C ILE A 36 -21.59 18.88 18.55
N LEU A 37 -21.33 17.62 18.88
CA LEU A 37 -21.37 17.09 20.23
C LEU A 37 -19.94 16.95 20.78
N HIS A 38 -19.61 17.76 21.79
CA HIS A 38 -18.31 17.70 22.45
C HIS A 38 -18.29 16.67 23.58
N ILE A 39 -17.19 15.92 23.68
CA ILE A 39 -16.96 14.90 24.71
C ILE A 39 -15.66 15.26 25.44
N TYR A 40 -15.80 15.85 26.64
CA TYR A 40 -14.67 16.29 27.47
C TYR A 40 -14.26 15.27 28.54
N SER A 41 -15.16 14.34 28.86
CA SER A 41 -15.02 13.37 29.95
C SER A 41 -15.43 11.97 29.46
N SER A 42 -14.98 10.93 30.14
CA SER A 42 -15.31 9.54 29.82
C SER A 42 -16.81 9.28 29.93
N GLN A 43 -17.39 8.72 28.87
CA GLN A 43 -18.81 8.37 28.80
C GLN A 43 -18.98 6.86 28.76
N SER A 44 -19.70 6.30 29.72
CA SER A 44 -20.05 4.88 29.70
C SER A 44 -21.16 4.63 28.67
N VAL A 45 -20.96 3.68 27.76
CA VAL A 45 -22.00 3.23 26.82
C VAL A 45 -22.49 1.85 27.25
N ALA A 46 -23.67 1.82 27.86
CA ALA A 46 -24.25 0.61 28.42
C ALA A 46 -25.15 -0.13 27.42
N ALA A 47 -25.62 0.55 26.37
CA ALA A 47 -26.45 -0.02 25.32
C ALA A 47 -25.92 0.32 23.92
N SER A 48 -26.10 -0.62 22.99
CA SER A 48 -25.76 -0.42 21.58
C SER A 48 -26.47 0.81 21.03
N THR A 49 -25.72 1.69 20.40
CA THR A 49 -26.17 3.04 20.02
C THR A 49 -25.71 3.40 18.64
N THR A 50 -26.57 4.07 17.87
CA THR A 50 -26.24 4.57 16.53
C THR A 50 -26.19 6.08 16.57
N VAL A 51 -25.02 6.64 16.31
CA VAL A 51 -24.79 8.08 16.17
C VAL A 51 -25.19 8.49 14.75
N PRO A 52 -26.25 9.30 14.55
CA PRO A 52 -26.70 9.72 13.23
C PRO A 52 -25.66 10.56 12.50
N SER A 53 -25.72 10.59 11.17
CA SER A 53 -24.80 11.34 10.31
C SER A 53 -24.90 12.86 10.47
N THR A 54 -25.95 13.34 11.14
CA THR A 54 -26.15 14.76 11.49
C THR A 54 -25.33 15.18 12.72
N LEU A 55 -24.69 14.23 13.41
CA LEU A 55 -23.82 14.51 14.55
C LEU A 55 -22.35 14.44 14.15
N GLU A 56 -21.61 15.50 14.44
CA GLU A 56 -20.15 15.48 14.49
C GLU A 56 -19.71 15.28 15.95
N LEU A 57 -18.96 14.22 16.21
CA LEU A 57 -18.39 13.97 17.53
C LEU A 57 -17.01 14.60 17.63
N VAL A 58 -16.81 15.45 18.65
CA VAL A 58 -15.52 16.09 18.93
C VAL A 58 -15.02 15.64 20.30
N PHE A 59 -14.03 14.75 20.29
CA PHE A 59 -13.39 14.27 21.51
C PHE A 59 -12.24 15.17 21.92
N HIS A 60 -12.24 15.59 23.18
CA HIS A 60 -11.13 16.31 23.80
C HIS A 60 -10.26 15.34 24.60
N SER A 61 -9.02 15.74 24.91
CA SER A 61 -8.12 14.92 25.73
C SER A 61 -8.76 14.61 27.09
N GLY A 62 -8.96 13.32 27.40
CA GLY A 62 -9.63 12.83 28.60
C GLY A 62 -11.10 12.44 28.39
N GLY A 63 -11.68 12.78 27.23
CA GLY A 63 -12.98 12.28 26.78
C GLY A 63 -12.83 11.00 25.97
N ASP A 64 -13.66 10.00 26.28
CA ASP A 64 -13.72 8.72 25.58
C ASP A 64 -15.13 8.11 25.65
N LEU A 65 -15.38 7.11 24.83
CA LEU A 65 -16.51 6.18 24.99
C LEU A 65 -15.98 4.87 25.57
N THR A 66 -16.39 4.56 26.81
CA THR A 66 -16.13 3.26 27.44
C THR A 66 -17.31 2.33 27.16
N ILE A 67 -17.15 1.46 26.17
CA ILE A 67 -18.22 0.63 25.62
C ILE A 67 -18.30 -0.71 26.35
N ALA A 68 -19.46 -1.03 26.90
CA ALA A 68 -19.70 -2.29 27.59
C ALA A 68 -19.57 -3.49 26.62
N GLY A 69 -19.09 -4.61 27.14
CA GLY A 69 -18.93 -5.84 26.36
C GLY A 69 -20.25 -6.31 25.72
N GLY A 70 -20.16 -6.70 24.45
CA GLY A 70 -21.33 -7.10 23.65
C GLY A 70 -22.18 -5.95 23.10
N GLN A 71 -21.83 -4.69 23.43
CA GLN A 71 -22.47 -3.52 22.81
C GLN A 71 -21.68 -3.03 21.60
N VAL A 72 -22.40 -2.38 20.68
CA VAL A 72 -21.84 -1.78 19.47
C VAL A 72 -22.23 -0.32 19.38
N VAL A 73 -21.25 0.56 19.18
CA VAL A 73 -21.49 1.95 18.80
C VAL A 73 -21.26 2.09 17.29
N THR A 74 -22.33 2.42 16.57
CA THR A 74 -22.28 2.67 15.13
C THR A 74 -22.17 4.18 14.88
N LEU A 75 -21.12 4.60 14.18
CA LEU A 75 -20.83 5.99 13.89
C LEU A 75 -21.16 6.28 12.42
N ASN A 76 -22.21 7.06 12.18
CA ASN A 76 -22.63 7.47 10.83
C ASN A 76 -22.18 8.90 10.49
N GLY A 77 -21.69 9.64 11.48
CA GLY A 77 -21.21 11.02 11.32
C GLY A 77 -19.70 11.16 11.52
N PRO A 78 -19.13 12.35 11.29
CA PRO A 78 -17.71 12.60 11.44
C PRO A 78 -17.23 12.46 12.89
N VAL A 79 -15.99 12.01 13.06
CA VAL A 79 -15.27 11.97 14.33
C VAL A 79 -14.04 12.86 14.23
N ILE A 80 -13.91 13.81 15.15
CA ILE A 80 -12.77 14.69 15.29
C ILE A 80 -12.12 14.43 16.64
N ALA A 81 -10.85 14.04 16.62
CA ALA A 81 -10.08 13.80 17.83
C ALA A 81 -8.59 13.97 17.54
N GLY A 82 -7.81 14.23 18.60
CA GLY A 82 -6.36 14.24 18.53
C GLY A 82 -5.75 12.83 18.58
N ASN A 83 -4.47 12.83 18.94
CA ASN A 83 -3.60 11.66 19.04
C ASN A 83 -3.68 11.05 20.46
N TYR A 84 -4.85 10.58 20.87
CA TYR A 84 -5.12 9.95 22.17
C TYR A 84 -6.29 8.96 22.08
N GLN A 85 -6.41 8.07 23.07
CA GLN A 85 -7.49 7.09 23.14
C GLN A 85 -8.84 7.77 23.33
N ILE A 86 -9.82 7.39 22.50
CA ILE A 86 -11.21 7.86 22.57
C ILE A 86 -12.22 6.71 22.58
N PHE A 87 -11.77 5.48 22.32
CA PHE A 87 -12.55 4.26 22.42
C PHE A 87 -11.90 3.33 23.44
N ALA A 88 -12.66 2.97 24.45
CA ALA A 88 -12.26 2.11 25.55
C ALA A 88 -13.33 1.05 25.84
N GLY A 89 -13.02 0.12 26.74
CA GLY A 89 -13.90 -1.00 27.06
C GLY A 89 -13.74 -2.19 26.10
N THR A 90 -14.68 -3.14 26.19
CA THR A 90 -14.63 -4.41 25.44
C THR A 90 -15.73 -4.54 24.39
N GLY A 91 -16.55 -3.50 24.20
CA GLY A 91 -17.50 -3.40 23.10
C GLY A 91 -16.82 -3.07 21.76
N THR A 92 -17.64 -2.85 20.73
CA THR A 92 -17.16 -2.66 19.35
C THR A 92 -17.55 -1.29 18.81
N ILE A 93 -16.65 -0.67 18.04
CA ILE A 93 -16.94 0.49 17.18
C ILE A 93 -17.21 -0.02 15.76
N SER A 94 -18.17 0.58 15.07
CA SER A 94 -18.44 0.34 13.65
C SER A 94 -18.60 1.66 12.92
N PHE A 95 -17.87 1.88 11.83
CA PHE A 95 -18.11 3.02 10.94
C PHE A 95 -19.05 2.63 9.81
N ASP A 96 -20.15 3.37 9.65
CA ASP A 96 -21.12 3.06 8.61
C ASP A 96 -20.54 3.21 7.19
N THR A 97 -20.92 2.27 6.34
CA THR A 97 -20.63 2.20 4.91
C THR A 97 -21.01 3.45 4.14
N ALA A 98 -22.02 4.23 4.57
CA ALA A 98 -22.42 5.47 3.91
C ALA A 98 -21.36 6.58 3.96
N ILE A 99 -20.41 6.54 4.91
CA ILE A 99 -19.29 7.50 5.04
C ILE A 99 -18.22 7.30 3.95
N GLN A 100 -18.36 6.30 3.08
CA GLN A 100 -17.37 5.99 2.03
C GLN A 100 -17.12 7.13 1.03
N SER A 101 -18.06 8.06 0.83
CA SER A 101 -17.89 9.15 -0.15
C SER A 101 -16.95 10.28 0.31
N THR A 102 -16.73 10.43 1.62
CA THR A 102 -15.80 11.42 2.19
C THR A 102 -14.50 10.80 2.71
N GLY A 103 -14.33 9.48 2.57
CA GLY A 103 -13.17 8.73 3.04
C GLY A 103 -13.29 8.37 4.52
N LYS A 104 -13.78 7.15 4.81
CA LYS A 104 -13.67 6.56 6.14
C LYS A 104 -12.21 6.64 6.60
N TRP A 105 -11.97 7.23 7.76
CA TRP A 105 -10.63 7.25 8.33
C TRP A 105 -10.70 6.99 9.83
N ALA A 106 -9.68 6.32 10.35
CA ALA A 106 -9.53 6.02 11.76
C ALA A 106 -8.06 6.23 12.14
N ASN A 107 -7.80 6.70 13.35
CA ASN A 107 -6.46 6.76 13.91
C ASN A 107 -6.28 5.60 14.89
N VAL A 108 -5.24 4.80 14.73
CA VAL A 108 -5.04 3.61 15.58
C VAL A 108 -4.89 3.95 17.07
N MET A 109 -4.43 5.16 17.39
CA MET A 109 -4.31 5.64 18.78
C MET A 109 -5.67 5.90 19.44
N TRP A 110 -6.76 6.02 18.66
CA TRP A 110 -8.12 6.11 19.21
C TRP A 110 -8.53 4.84 19.98
N TRP A 111 -7.92 3.69 19.68
CA TRP A 111 -8.08 2.43 20.43
C TRP A 111 -6.99 2.22 21.50
N GLY A 112 -6.14 3.22 21.74
CA GLY A 112 -5.10 3.15 22.76
C GLY A 112 -3.76 2.58 22.26
N ALA A 113 -3.55 2.50 20.95
CA ALA A 113 -2.25 2.11 20.40
C ALA A 113 -1.17 3.07 20.88
N LYS A 114 -0.01 2.50 21.22
CA LYS A 114 1.09 3.27 21.78
C LYS A 114 2.40 2.84 21.16
N ALA A 115 3.08 3.80 20.54
CA ALA A 115 4.47 3.65 20.15
C ALA A 115 5.34 3.94 21.37
N ASP A 116 5.91 2.89 21.93
CA ASP A 116 6.76 2.95 23.11
C ASP A 116 8.23 2.93 22.72
N ASP A 117 9.11 3.31 23.64
CA ASP A 117 10.54 3.05 23.50
C ASP A 117 10.84 1.56 23.78
N SER A 118 12.05 1.12 23.44
CA SER A 118 12.46 -0.28 23.59
C SER A 118 12.42 -0.87 25.01
N ALA A 119 12.08 -0.09 26.04
CA ALA A 119 11.98 -0.56 27.42
C ALA A 119 10.53 -0.83 27.86
N ALA A 120 9.53 -0.37 27.11
CA ALA A 120 8.11 -0.59 27.38
C ALA A 120 7.44 -1.22 26.15
N THR A 121 6.76 -2.35 26.32
CA THR A 121 6.14 -3.07 25.20
C THR A 121 4.63 -3.11 25.37
N THR A 122 3.95 -2.03 25.01
CA THR A 122 2.49 -2.12 24.80
C THR A 122 2.24 -3.08 23.64
N GLU A 123 1.48 -4.15 23.89
CA GLU A 123 1.06 -5.06 22.82
C GLU A 123 0.01 -4.38 21.94
N ASN A 124 0.32 -4.19 20.65
CA ASN A 124 -0.54 -3.44 19.74
C ASN A 124 -1.38 -4.33 18.81
N GLY A 125 -1.17 -5.65 18.74
CA GLY A 125 -1.89 -6.53 17.81
C GLY A 125 -3.41 -6.44 17.92
N ALA A 126 -3.96 -6.72 19.10
CA ALA A 126 -5.42 -6.63 19.33
C ALA A 126 -5.99 -5.22 19.16
N ILE A 127 -5.17 -4.18 19.35
CA ILE A 127 -5.57 -2.78 19.18
C ILE A 127 -5.73 -2.45 17.70
N PHE A 128 -4.77 -2.88 16.88
CA PHE A 128 -4.85 -2.74 15.42
C PHE A 128 -6.02 -3.53 14.86
N ASP A 129 -6.23 -4.76 15.32
CA ASP A 129 -7.37 -5.58 14.90
C ASP A 129 -8.72 -4.92 15.22
N ALA A 130 -8.86 -4.28 16.38
CA ALA A 130 -10.07 -3.54 16.74
C ALA A 130 -10.31 -2.33 15.82
N ALA A 131 -9.26 -1.57 15.50
CA ALA A 131 -9.35 -0.42 14.59
C ALA A 131 -9.68 -0.84 13.14
N LEU A 132 -9.06 -1.93 12.66
CA LEU A 132 -9.31 -2.49 11.33
C LEU A 132 -10.71 -3.08 11.22
N THR A 133 -11.17 -3.79 12.26
CA THR A 133 -12.54 -4.31 12.33
C THR A 133 -13.57 -3.19 12.29
N ALA A 134 -13.31 -2.08 12.97
CA ALA A 134 -14.21 -0.92 12.97
C ALA A 134 -14.34 -0.26 11.59
N LEU A 135 -13.25 -0.19 10.81
CA LEU A 135 -13.27 0.29 9.43
C LEU A 135 -14.05 -0.66 8.52
N GLY A 136 -13.86 -1.97 8.71
CA GLY A 136 -14.43 -3.03 7.89
C GLY A 136 -13.84 -3.00 6.48
N ASN A 137 -14.70 -3.05 5.46
CA ASN A 137 -14.29 -2.85 4.08
C ASN A 137 -14.19 -1.36 3.76
N GLY A 138 -13.09 -0.99 3.10
CA GLY A 138 -12.81 0.38 2.71
C GLY A 138 -12.22 1.23 3.84
N GLY A 139 -11.62 2.35 3.45
CA GLY A 139 -11.19 3.40 4.38
C GLY A 139 -9.68 3.46 4.60
N THR A 140 -9.28 4.34 5.51
CA THR A 140 -7.88 4.63 5.82
C THR A 140 -7.63 4.46 7.31
N LEU A 141 -6.74 3.52 7.66
CA LEU A 141 -6.15 3.47 8.98
C LEU A 141 -4.90 4.37 8.99
N PHE A 142 -4.96 5.46 9.76
CA PHE A 142 -3.82 6.30 10.07
C PHE A 142 -3.06 5.72 11.25
N VAL A 143 -1.75 5.54 11.04
CA VAL A 143 -0.79 5.07 12.04
C VAL A 143 0.22 6.19 12.26
N PRO A 144 0.10 6.98 13.35
CA PRO A 144 1.00 8.08 13.61
C PRO A 144 2.46 7.62 13.63
N GLY A 145 3.29 8.31 12.84
CA GLY A 145 4.72 8.06 12.83
C GLY A 145 5.39 8.63 14.07
N HIS A 146 6.64 8.25 14.27
CA HIS A 146 7.42 8.62 15.45
C HIS A 146 8.91 8.67 15.13
N ASP A 147 9.71 9.13 16.10
CA ASP A 147 11.15 9.11 16.00
C ASP A 147 11.72 7.68 15.92
N THR A 148 13.00 7.53 15.56
CA THR A 148 13.65 6.23 15.38
C THR A 148 13.93 5.47 16.68
N THR A 149 13.45 5.94 17.84
CA THR A 149 13.61 5.24 19.12
C THR A 149 12.35 4.51 19.55
N ARG A 150 11.20 4.85 18.95
CA ARG A 150 9.91 4.25 19.27
C ARG A 150 9.47 3.23 18.22
N HIS A 151 8.52 2.38 18.60
CA HIS A 151 7.84 1.42 17.74
C HIS A 151 6.51 0.97 18.36
N TYR A 152 5.59 0.49 17.53
CA TYR A 152 4.45 -0.31 17.96
C TYR A 152 4.91 -1.77 18.04
N GLU A 153 4.89 -2.34 19.24
CA GLU A 153 5.31 -3.74 19.47
C GLU A 153 4.14 -4.71 19.25
N PHE A 154 4.47 -5.86 18.64
CA PHE A 154 3.54 -6.94 18.31
C PHE A 154 4.09 -8.29 18.78
N SER A 155 3.31 -8.96 19.63
CA SER A 155 3.40 -10.40 19.94
C SER A 155 2.32 -11.20 19.24
N THR A 156 1.33 -10.52 18.65
CA THR A 156 0.33 -11.08 17.74
C THR A 156 0.32 -10.30 16.43
N GLY A 157 0.34 -11.02 15.30
CA GLY A 157 0.40 -10.42 13.97
C GLY A 157 -0.96 -9.93 13.51
N ILE A 158 -0.97 -8.94 12.63
CA ILE A 158 -2.18 -8.39 12.02
C ILE A 158 -2.56 -9.29 10.84
N THR A 159 -3.81 -9.77 10.83
CA THR A 159 -4.35 -10.53 9.70
C THR A 159 -5.47 -9.79 9.00
N LEU A 160 -5.26 -9.47 7.74
CA LEU A 160 -6.25 -8.88 6.84
C LEU A 160 -6.80 -9.96 5.92
N SER A 161 -8.00 -10.46 6.22
CA SER A 161 -8.70 -11.44 5.39
C SER A 161 -9.95 -10.84 4.76
N SER A 162 -10.12 -11.00 3.44
CA SER A 162 -11.32 -10.57 2.72
C SER A 162 -11.65 -9.07 2.79
N VAL A 163 -10.68 -8.23 3.18
CA VAL A 163 -10.82 -6.78 3.15
C VAL A 163 -10.63 -6.25 1.73
N THR A 164 -11.31 -5.17 1.39
CA THR A 164 -11.14 -4.49 0.10
C THR A 164 -11.04 -2.97 0.28
N ASN A 165 -10.32 -2.30 -0.61
CA ASN A 165 -10.19 -0.82 -0.64
C ASN A 165 -9.63 -0.20 0.66
N LEU A 166 -8.75 -0.91 1.35
CA LEU A 166 -8.15 -0.48 2.60
C LEU A 166 -6.82 0.25 2.36
N LYS A 167 -6.62 1.40 3.00
CA LYS A 167 -5.32 2.06 3.09
C LYS A 167 -4.80 2.02 4.52
N ILE A 168 -3.54 1.65 4.71
CA ILE A 168 -2.80 1.82 5.98
C ILE A 168 -1.65 2.80 5.70
N TYR A 169 -1.59 3.89 6.46
CA TYR A 169 -0.72 5.02 6.15
C TYR A 169 -0.15 5.68 7.39
N SER A 170 1.10 6.16 7.27
CA SER A 170 1.73 7.09 8.21
C SER A 170 2.13 8.39 7.53
N ASP A 171 2.09 9.51 8.23
CA ASP A 171 2.54 10.82 7.72
C ASP A 171 4.05 10.95 7.58
N THR A 172 4.79 10.16 8.35
CA THR A 172 6.25 10.13 8.37
C THR A 172 6.73 8.70 8.21
N THR A 173 6.99 7.98 9.29
CA THR A 173 7.23 6.53 9.27
C THR A 173 6.74 5.94 10.58
N ALA A 174 5.83 4.98 10.49
CA ALA A 174 5.44 4.16 11.64
C ALA A 174 6.27 2.88 11.65
N ARG A 175 6.95 2.61 12.77
CA ARG A 175 7.71 1.37 12.97
C ARG A 175 6.85 0.36 13.69
N LEU A 176 6.63 -0.78 13.06
CA LEU A 176 5.89 -1.93 13.58
C LEU A 176 6.93 -3.02 13.81
N ARG A 177 7.10 -3.45 15.07
CA ARG A 177 8.19 -4.34 15.49
C ARG A 177 7.63 -5.60 16.13
N THR A 178 8.34 -6.70 15.96
CA THR A 178 8.18 -7.89 16.80
C THR A 178 9.54 -8.42 17.25
N ASP A 179 9.67 -8.74 18.53
CA ASP A 179 10.83 -9.48 19.07
C ASP A 179 10.68 -11.01 19.00
N THR A 180 9.63 -11.51 18.35
CA THR A 180 9.32 -12.95 18.27
C THR A 180 9.33 -13.46 16.83
N ASP A 181 9.12 -14.78 16.65
CA ASP A 181 8.91 -15.36 15.33
C ASP A 181 7.50 -15.04 14.83
N LEU A 182 7.30 -13.87 14.24
CA LEU A 182 5.97 -13.41 13.88
C LEU A 182 5.97 -12.71 12.52
N THR A 183 5.00 -13.07 11.68
CA THR A 183 4.58 -12.23 10.56
C THR A 183 3.75 -11.08 11.09
N ILE A 184 4.30 -9.87 11.02
CA ILE A 184 3.64 -8.65 11.54
C ILE A 184 2.37 -8.36 10.76
N LEU A 185 2.41 -8.52 9.43
CA LEU A 185 1.26 -8.26 8.56
C LEU A 185 1.04 -9.38 7.56
N ASN A 186 -0.09 -10.07 7.68
CA ASN A 186 -0.54 -11.10 6.75
C ASN A 186 -1.81 -10.63 6.02
N ILE A 187 -1.75 -10.53 4.70
CA ILE A 187 -2.84 -10.07 3.85
C ILE A 187 -3.25 -11.22 2.93
N ALA A 188 -4.47 -11.73 3.08
CA ALA A 188 -4.90 -12.93 2.37
C ALA A 188 -6.28 -12.79 1.72
N GLY A 189 -6.37 -13.12 0.42
CA GLY A 189 -7.63 -13.12 -0.33
C GLY A 189 -8.28 -11.73 -0.45
N THR A 190 -7.49 -10.67 -0.38
CA THR A 190 -7.93 -9.27 -0.38
C THR A 190 -7.69 -8.61 -1.74
N SER A 191 -8.36 -7.49 -2.00
CA SER A 191 -8.07 -6.65 -3.17
C SER A 191 -7.97 -5.16 -2.83
N ALA A 192 -7.24 -4.40 -3.64
CA ALA A 192 -7.16 -2.94 -3.49
C ALA A 192 -6.64 -2.50 -2.11
N VAL A 193 -5.56 -3.11 -1.62
CA VAL A 193 -4.88 -2.70 -0.38
C VAL A 193 -3.71 -1.78 -0.69
N CYS A 194 -3.64 -0.66 0.03
CA CYS A 194 -2.58 0.33 -0.09
C CYS A 194 -1.81 0.45 1.24
N LEU A 195 -0.50 0.23 1.20
CA LEU A 195 0.41 0.44 2.33
C LEU A 195 1.34 1.60 2.00
N GLU A 196 1.49 2.56 2.92
CA GLU A 196 2.32 3.73 2.67
C GLU A 196 3.04 4.21 3.94
N ASN A 197 4.35 4.45 3.84
CA ASN A 197 5.19 4.98 4.92
C ASN A 197 5.25 4.09 6.18
N LEU A 198 5.35 2.77 5.99
CA LEU A 198 5.42 1.79 7.08
C LEU A 198 6.79 1.11 7.13
N HIS A 199 7.29 0.85 8.33
CA HIS A 199 8.53 0.12 8.55
C HIS A 199 8.26 -1.11 9.43
N PHE A 200 8.36 -2.30 8.84
CA PHE A 200 8.20 -3.58 9.51
C PHE A 200 9.56 -4.10 9.98
N ILE A 201 9.73 -4.38 11.27
CA ILE A 201 10.99 -4.79 11.87
C ILE A 201 10.79 -6.15 12.53
N GLY A 202 11.41 -7.18 11.96
CA GLY A 202 11.38 -8.53 12.47
C GLY A 202 12.37 -8.75 13.62
N SER A 203 12.48 -10.01 14.05
CA SER A 203 13.41 -10.43 15.09
C SER A 203 14.76 -10.94 14.55
N GLY A 204 14.90 -11.11 13.23
CA GLY A 204 16.10 -11.54 12.52
C GLY A 204 16.59 -12.97 12.84
N THR A 205 15.84 -13.78 13.59
CA THR A 205 16.36 -15.02 14.20
C THR A 205 15.56 -16.29 13.88
N THR A 206 14.51 -16.20 13.08
CA THR A 206 13.45 -17.24 13.06
C THR A 206 12.99 -17.61 11.63
N THR A 207 11.74 -18.07 11.40
CA THR A 207 11.29 -18.57 10.08
C THR A 207 10.19 -17.76 9.39
N ASN A 208 9.64 -16.74 10.03
CA ASN A 208 8.54 -15.96 9.47
C ASN A 208 9.01 -14.75 8.66
N SER A 209 8.30 -14.48 7.56
CA SER A 209 8.43 -13.26 6.77
C SER A 209 7.75 -12.09 7.50
N ASN A 210 8.27 -10.88 7.38
CA ASN A 210 7.68 -9.72 8.07
C ASN A 210 6.30 -9.36 7.51
N VAL A 211 6.17 -9.40 6.18
CA VAL A 211 4.93 -9.09 5.45
C VAL A 211 4.63 -10.20 4.44
N ILE A 212 3.41 -10.74 4.50
CA ILE A 212 2.92 -11.77 3.58
C ILE A 212 1.70 -11.23 2.82
N PHE A 213 1.72 -11.41 1.51
CA PHE A 213 0.60 -11.23 0.59
C PHE A 213 0.23 -12.58 -0.01
N ASN A 214 -0.96 -13.11 0.27
CA ASN A 214 -1.39 -14.42 -0.19
C ASN A 214 -2.68 -14.34 -1.04
N GLY A 215 -2.54 -14.53 -2.35
CA GLY A 215 -3.68 -14.52 -3.28
C GLY A 215 -4.39 -13.18 -3.32
N VAL A 216 -3.63 -12.10 -3.48
CA VAL A 216 -4.14 -10.71 -3.44
C VAL A 216 -4.12 -10.07 -4.82
N THR A 217 -4.99 -9.09 -5.06
CA THR A 217 -4.96 -8.33 -6.33
C THR A 217 -5.00 -6.82 -6.12
N ASN A 218 -4.42 -6.05 -7.04
CA ASN A 218 -4.39 -4.59 -7.01
C ASN A 218 -3.76 -4.08 -5.69
N ILE A 219 -2.52 -4.45 -5.45
CA ILE A 219 -1.78 -4.04 -4.26
C ILE A 219 -0.89 -2.85 -4.61
N LYS A 220 -0.91 -1.84 -3.74
CA LYS A 220 0.03 -0.72 -3.82
C LYS A 220 0.83 -0.62 -2.53
N VAL A 221 2.15 -0.68 -2.63
CA VAL A 221 3.05 -0.41 -1.50
C VAL A 221 3.95 0.75 -1.89
N THR A 222 4.04 1.78 -1.05
CA THR A 222 4.82 2.98 -1.35
C THR A 222 5.64 3.44 -0.16
N ASN A 223 6.95 3.61 -0.36
CA ASN A 223 7.87 4.08 0.67
C ASN A 223 7.77 3.25 1.97
N CYS A 224 7.72 1.92 1.83
CA CYS A 224 7.71 1.01 2.96
C CYS A 224 9.04 0.27 3.07
N ARG A 225 9.39 -0.16 4.29
CA ARG A 225 10.60 -0.91 4.57
C ARG A 225 10.27 -2.17 5.36
N SER A 226 10.99 -3.24 5.05
CA SER A 226 11.09 -4.44 5.87
C SER A 226 12.55 -4.55 6.33
N GLU A 227 12.79 -4.72 7.63
CA GLU A 227 14.12 -4.84 8.25
C GLU A 227 14.16 -6.07 9.15
N ASP A 228 15.32 -6.71 9.27
CA ASP A 228 15.59 -7.82 10.19
C ASP A 228 14.56 -8.96 10.03
N SER A 229 14.17 -9.25 8.79
CA SER A 229 13.22 -10.32 8.59
C SER A 229 13.86 -11.68 8.82
N SER A 230 13.17 -12.48 9.62
CA SER A 230 13.57 -13.82 9.96
C SER A 230 13.57 -14.78 8.76
N ASN A 231 12.72 -14.56 7.77
CA ASN A 231 12.75 -15.24 6.49
C ASN A 231 12.79 -14.20 5.35
N HIS A 232 11.66 -13.95 4.68
CA HIS A 232 11.60 -12.97 3.60
C HIS A 232 11.17 -11.60 4.10
N GLY A 233 11.79 -10.55 3.57
CA GLY A 233 11.36 -9.18 3.85
C GLY A 233 9.90 -8.95 3.44
N TRP A 234 9.60 -9.30 2.19
CA TRP A 234 8.28 -9.22 1.56
C TRP A 234 7.99 -10.51 0.81
N GLU A 235 6.94 -11.23 1.20
CA GLU A 235 6.56 -12.50 0.59
C GLU A 235 5.23 -12.39 -0.14
N PHE A 236 5.19 -12.85 -1.39
CA PHE A 236 4.00 -12.92 -2.22
C PHE A 236 3.74 -14.38 -2.59
N THR A 237 2.67 -14.97 -2.05
CA THR A 237 2.29 -16.37 -2.26
C THR A 237 0.90 -16.48 -2.88
N GLY A 238 0.60 -17.64 -3.48
CA GLY A 238 -0.65 -17.84 -4.19
C GLY A 238 -0.75 -16.99 -5.47
N ALA A 239 -1.96 -16.84 -6.00
CA ALA A 239 -2.20 -16.09 -7.22
C ALA A 239 -2.30 -14.58 -6.92
N CYS A 240 -1.15 -13.91 -6.81
CA CYS A 240 -1.10 -12.46 -6.66
C CYS A 240 -1.11 -11.78 -8.04
N ASP A 241 -1.80 -10.64 -8.18
CA ASP A 241 -1.92 -9.94 -9.46
C ASP A 241 -1.95 -8.42 -9.26
N GLN A 242 -1.50 -7.66 -10.26
CA GLN A 242 -1.49 -6.19 -10.23
C GLN A 242 -0.78 -5.64 -8.98
N ILE A 243 0.46 -6.05 -8.77
CA ILE A 243 1.26 -5.66 -7.60
C ILE A 243 2.16 -4.48 -7.98
N ASN A 244 2.01 -3.35 -7.31
CA ASN A 244 2.79 -2.14 -7.58
C ASN A 244 3.58 -1.72 -6.34
N LEU A 245 4.89 -1.95 -6.35
CA LEU A 245 5.82 -1.58 -5.28
C LEU A 245 6.65 -0.37 -5.74
N VAL A 246 6.61 0.72 -4.97
CA VAL A 246 7.31 1.97 -5.28
C VAL A 246 8.15 2.42 -4.09
N GLY A 247 9.48 2.46 -4.23
CA GLY A 247 10.38 2.84 -3.15
C GLY A 247 10.31 1.88 -1.95
N VAL A 248 10.12 0.59 -2.21
CA VAL A 248 10.05 -0.43 -1.16
C VAL A 248 11.44 -0.98 -0.89
N LEU A 249 11.83 -1.03 0.38
CA LEU A 249 13.12 -1.56 0.82
C LEU A 249 12.93 -2.86 1.59
N ALA A 250 13.78 -3.84 1.32
CA ALA A 250 13.98 -5.01 2.15
C ALA A 250 15.44 -5.01 2.63
N ASP A 251 15.66 -5.01 3.92
CA ASP A 251 16.98 -4.90 4.54
C ASP A 251 17.18 -6.03 5.55
N ASN A 252 18.36 -6.63 5.54
CA ASN A 252 18.77 -7.67 6.48
C ASN A 252 17.74 -8.82 6.59
N ALA A 253 17.13 -9.21 5.47
CA ALA A 253 16.35 -10.44 5.41
C ALA A 253 17.31 -11.64 5.45
N ASN A 254 16.93 -12.67 6.22
CA ASN A 254 17.71 -13.91 6.32
C ASN A 254 17.66 -14.75 5.03
N ASP A 255 16.58 -14.63 4.26
CA ASP A 255 16.45 -15.21 2.92
C ASP A 255 16.28 -14.09 1.88
N ASP A 256 15.30 -14.17 0.97
CA ASP A 256 15.07 -13.14 -0.03
C ASP A 256 14.50 -11.83 0.57
N GLY A 257 14.94 -10.69 0.06
CA GLY A 257 14.28 -9.42 0.40
C GLY A 257 12.86 -9.35 -0.17
N PHE A 258 12.67 -9.86 -1.39
CA PHE A 258 11.36 -10.00 -2.06
C PHE A 258 11.22 -11.41 -2.63
N ASN A 259 10.25 -12.17 -2.13
CA ASN A 259 9.93 -13.49 -2.66
C ASN A 259 8.59 -13.45 -3.41
N PHE A 260 8.60 -13.76 -4.71
CA PHE A 260 7.41 -13.83 -5.54
C PHE A 260 7.12 -15.27 -5.97
N GLY A 261 5.99 -15.81 -5.49
CA GLY A 261 5.53 -17.13 -5.85
C GLY A 261 5.25 -17.25 -7.35
N ALA A 262 5.44 -18.47 -7.89
CA ALA A 262 5.38 -18.74 -9.34
C ALA A 262 4.03 -18.40 -10.03
N SER A 263 2.97 -18.21 -9.25
CA SER A 263 1.64 -17.82 -9.74
C SER A 263 1.36 -16.32 -9.69
N CYS A 264 2.32 -15.49 -9.28
CA CYS A 264 2.16 -14.05 -9.28
C CYS A 264 2.27 -13.49 -10.71
N ALA A 265 1.46 -12.48 -11.03
CA ALA A 265 1.44 -11.81 -12.32
C ALA A 265 1.43 -10.27 -12.16
N GLU A 266 1.79 -9.55 -13.23
CA GLU A 266 1.75 -8.08 -13.29
C GLU A 266 2.41 -7.38 -12.09
N ILE A 267 3.64 -7.79 -11.77
CA ILE A 267 4.45 -7.20 -10.70
C ILE A 267 5.26 -6.04 -11.25
N ASN A 268 5.12 -4.86 -10.65
CA ASN A 268 5.85 -3.65 -11.00
C ASN A 268 6.70 -3.18 -9.82
N LEU A 269 8.02 -3.13 -10.01
CA LEU A 269 9.00 -2.73 -9.00
C LEU A 269 9.73 -1.44 -9.41
N ILE A 270 9.33 -0.32 -8.82
CA ILE A 270 9.91 1.00 -9.12
C ILE A 270 10.75 1.47 -7.94
N GLY A 271 12.07 1.59 -8.13
CA GLY A 271 12.96 2.08 -7.07
C GLY A 271 12.97 1.21 -5.81
N CYS A 272 12.65 -0.07 -5.94
CA CYS A 272 12.75 -1.04 -4.85
C CYS A 272 14.18 -1.55 -4.72
N ASN A 273 14.63 -1.82 -3.50
CA ASN A 273 15.97 -2.33 -3.21
C ASN A 273 15.90 -3.49 -2.20
N SER A 274 16.78 -4.46 -2.37
CA SER A 274 16.96 -5.60 -1.47
C SER A 274 18.42 -5.65 -1.03
N GLU A 275 18.66 -5.50 0.26
CA GLU A 275 19.96 -5.69 0.91
C GLU A 275 19.88 -6.98 1.73
N SER A 276 19.69 -8.12 1.05
CA SER A 276 19.70 -9.42 1.73
C SER A 276 21.14 -9.87 2.05
N ASN A 277 21.30 -10.60 3.15
CA ASN A 277 22.59 -11.18 3.52
C ASN A 277 23.00 -12.35 2.62
N THR A 278 22.07 -12.91 1.85
CA THR A 278 22.27 -14.14 1.07
C THR A 278 22.76 -13.89 -0.35
N GLY A 279 23.00 -12.63 -0.75
CA GLY A 279 23.51 -12.31 -2.08
C GLY A 279 22.44 -12.45 -3.16
N ASP A 280 21.16 -12.36 -2.79
CA ASP A 280 20.05 -12.29 -3.73
C ASP A 280 20.03 -10.89 -4.36
N SER A 281 20.95 -10.69 -5.31
CA SER A 281 20.79 -9.61 -6.26
C SER A 281 19.49 -9.92 -6.99
N VAL A 282 18.52 -8.99 -6.93
CA VAL A 282 17.47 -8.92 -7.96
C VAL A 282 18.21 -8.71 -9.27
N GLU A 283 18.66 -9.80 -9.88
CA GLU A 283 19.34 -9.79 -11.15
C GLU A 283 18.22 -9.46 -12.11
N ARG A 284 18.06 -8.15 -12.39
CA ARG A 284 17.20 -7.67 -13.45
C ARG A 284 17.75 -8.27 -14.73
N THR A 285 17.27 -9.47 -15.05
CA THR A 285 17.67 -10.19 -16.24
C THR A 285 17.01 -9.43 -17.37
N ILE A 286 17.85 -8.81 -18.20
CA ILE A 286 17.35 -8.15 -19.40
C ILE A 286 16.71 -9.28 -20.25
N PRO A 287 15.42 -9.20 -20.58
CA PRO A 287 14.74 -10.32 -21.19
C PRO A 287 15.25 -10.55 -22.61
N ALA A 288 15.38 -11.81 -23.03
CA ALA A 288 15.85 -12.17 -24.36
C ALA A 288 14.69 -12.32 -25.35
N LEU A 289 14.81 -11.72 -26.54
CA LEU A 289 13.88 -11.92 -27.64
C LEU A 289 13.91 -13.36 -28.14
N GLY A 290 12.80 -13.88 -28.65
CA GLY A 290 12.79 -15.21 -29.29
C GLY A 290 13.77 -15.27 -30.49
N ASN A 291 14.46 -16.40 -30.67
CA ASN A 291 15.33 -16.64 -31.83
C ASN A 291 14.51 -16.87 -33.11
N ASN A 292 13.90 -15.81 -33.64
CA ASN A 292 13.07 -15.87 -34.83
C ASN A 292 13.22 -14.56 -35.65
N ALA A 293 12.71 -14.50 -36.88
CA ALA A 293 12.87 -13.34 -37.77
C ALA A 293 11.97 -12.13 -37.43
N THR A 294 10.89 -12.35 -36.70
CA THR A 294 9.90 -11.38 -36.21
C THR A 294 9.62 -11.62 -34.71
N PRO A 295 10.59 -11.42 -33.80
CA PRO A 295 10.36 -11.59 -32.38
C PRO A 295 9.28 -10.63 -31.85
N SER A 296 8.41 -11.13 -30.97
CA SER A 296 7.40 -10.33 -30.28
C SER A 296 8.05 -9.41 -29.24
N VAL A 297 7.56 -8.18 -29.15
CA VAL A 297 7.90 -7.19 -28.13
C VAL A 297 6.70 -6.82 -27.23
N SER A 298 5.66 -7.67 -27.19
CA SER A 298 4.42 -7.44 -26.40
C SER A 298 4.59 -7.49 -24.88
N GLY A 299 4.43 -6.37 -24.18
CA GLY A 299 4.42 -6.33 -22.70
C GLY A 299 5.79 -6.18 -22.01
N TRP A 300 6.80 -5.61 -22.65
CA TRP A 300 8.16 -5.59 -22.10
C TRP A 300 8.77 -4.18 -21.96
N GLU A 301 9.93 -4.16 -21.29
CA GLU A 301 10.63 -2.99 -20.79
C GLU A 301 11.47 -2.25 -21.87
N ARG A 302 12.34 -1.34 -21.42
CA ARG A 302 13.15 -0.48 -22.28
C ARG A 302 14.37 -1.18 -22.90
N PHE A 303 14.76 -2.37 -22.42
CA PHE A 303 15.98 -3.09 -22.82
C PHE A 303 15.70 -4.56 -23.10
N TYR A 304 16.35 -5.11 -24.13
CA TYR A 304 16.23 -6.51 -24.53
C TYR A 304 17.58 -7.10 -24.89
N LEU A 305 17.75 -8.40 -24.66
CA LEU A 305 18.83 -9.20 -25.22
C LEU A 305 18.37 -9.87 -26.52
N SER A 306 19.26 -10.05 -27.48
CA SER A 306 18.96 -10.91 -28.63
C SER A 306 18.97 -12.38 -28.20
N GLY A 307 17.89 -13.16 -28.39
CA GLY A 307 17.93 -14.57 -27.99
C GLY A 307 18.48 -15.55 -29.02
N GLY A 308 19.16 -15.08 -30.08
CA GLY A 308 19.86 -15.96 -31.02
C GLY A 308 20.51 -15.24 -32.20
N THR A 309 20.90 -16.01 -33.22
CA THR A 309 21.62 -15.54 -34.42
C THR A 309 20.71 -15.34 -35.64
N THR A 310 19.40 -15.55 -35.50
CA THR A 310 18.47 -15.38 -36.63
C THR A 310 18.42 -13.93 -37.08
N THR A 311 18.47 -13.70 -38.39
CA THR A 311 18.26 -12.38 -38.97
C THR A 311 16.88 -11.86 -38.62
N ILE A 312 16.81 -10.71 -37.98
CA ILE A 312 15.57 -10.04 -37.62
C ILE A 312 15.15 -9.13 -38.79
N THR A 313 13.91 -9.27 -39.21
CA THR A 313 13.28 -8.46 -40.26
C THR A 313 12.15 -7.58 -39.72
N ASP A 314 11.64 -7.85 -38.51
CA ASP A 314 10.57 -7.09 -37.85
C ASP A 314 10.60 -7.28 -36.31
N PHE A 315 9.85 -6.48 -35.58
CA PHE A 315 9.47 -6.74 -34.19
C PHE A 315 7.95 -6.72 -34.05
N ASP A 316 7.35 -7.87 -33.75
CA ASP A 316 5.90 -8.06 -33.69
C ASP A 316 5.31 -7.50 -32.39
N ASP A 317 4.01 -7.19 -32.40
CA ASP A 317 3.23 -6.76 -31.23
C ASP A 317 3.70 -5.45 -30.55
N GLY A 318 4.48 -4.63 -31.26
CA GLY A 318 4.76 -3.25 -30.84
C GLY A 318 3.51 -2.37 -30.84
N TYR A 319 3.55 -1.29 -30.07
CA TYR A 319 2.56 -0.21 -30.12
C TYR A 319 3.18 1.13 -30.48
N THR A 320 2.40 2.02 -31.09
CA THR A 320 2.87 3.35 -31.52
C THR A 320 3.53 4.11 -30.37
N SER A 321 4.71 4.67 -30.63
CA SER A 321 5.61 5.36 -29.69
C SER A 321 6.34 4.45 -28.70
N MET A 322 6.27 3.13 -28.84
CA MET A 322 7.14 2.22 -28.10
C MET A 322 8.59 2.48 -28.49
N LEU A 323 9.45 2.67 -27.48
CA LEU A 323 10.89 2.92 -27.61
C LEU A 323 11.62 1.85 -26.79
N PHE A 324 12.50 1.07 -27.43
CA PHE A 324 13.34 0.11 -26.72
C PHE A 324 14.75 0.03 -27.32
N THR A 325 15.67 -0.56 -26.55
CA THR A 325 17.04 -0.86 -26.95
C THR A 325 17.28 -2.36 -26.97
N LEU A 326 17.61 -2.90 -28.14
CA LEU A 326 18.15 -4.24 -28.31
C LEU A 326 19.65 -4.23 -28.00
N ILE A 327 20.11 -5.19 -27.23
CA ILE A 327 21.50 -5.47 -26.92
C ILE A 327 21.81 -6.85 -27.49
N ALA A 328 22.81 -6.94 -28.37
CA ALA A 328 23.18 -8.20 -28.98
C ALA A 328 23.99 -9.07 -27.99
N GLU A 329 23.50 -10.26 -27.67
CA GLU A 329 24.29 -11.32 -27.02
C GLU A 329 25.03 -12.19 -28.04
N HIS A 330 24.50 -12.25 -29.26
CA HIS A 330 25.02 -13.04 -30.36
C HIS A 330 25.31 -12.16 -31.56
N THR A 331 26.04 -12.72 -32.54
CA THR A 331 26.10 -12.10 -33.86
C THR A 331 24.77 -12.34 -34.59
N LEU A 332 24.07 -11.26 -34.95
CA LEU A 332 22.85 -11.32 -35.75
C LEU A 332 22.80 -10.19 -36.77
N THR A 333 21.79 -10.18 -37.64
CA THR A 333 21.58 -9.09 -38.61
C THR A 333 20.18 -8.52 -38.43
N ILE A 334 20.09 -7.19 -38.37
CA ILE A 334 18.83 -6.46 -38.50
C ILE A 334 18.69 -6.04 -39.96
N THR A 335 17.61 -6.46 -40.62
CA THR A 335 17.35 -6.14 -42.03
C THR A 335 16.69 -4.78 -42.16
N ASP A 336 17.25 -3.92 -42.99
CA ASP A 336 16.67 -2.62 -43.34
C ASP A 336 15.64 -2.75 -44.47
N GLY A 337 14.54 -1.99 -44.39
CA GLY A 337 13.76 -1.56 -45.54
C GLY A 337 12.26 -1.81 -45.48
N THR A 338 11.79 -2.98 -45.01
CA THR A 338 10.34 -3.30 -45.03
C THR A 338 9.64 -2.89 -43.74
N ASN A 339 10.02 -3.50 -42.61
CA ASN A 339 9.38 -3.26 -41.32
C ASN A 339 10.29 -2.53 -40.33
N VAL A 340 11.61 -2.56 -40.56
CA VAL A 340 12.62 -1.84 -39.77
C VAL A 340 13.40 -0.91 -40.71
N PHE A 341 13.47 0.37 -40.37
CA PHE A 341 14.19 1.41 -41.11
C PHE A 341 15.38 1.89 -40.30
N LEU A 342 16.57 1.54 -40.78
CA LEU A 342 17.85 1.85 -40.18
C LEU A 342 18.46 3.09 -40.83
N ASN A 343 19.23 3.84 -40.04
CA ASN A 343 19.99 4.96 -40.54
C ASN A 343 21.05 4.48 -41.57
N GLY A 344 21.13 5.13 -42.73
CA GLY A 344 22.03 4.73 -43.81
C GLY A 344 21.49 3.66 -44.77
N SER A 345 20.25 3.20 -44.59
CA SER A 345 19.53 2.31 -45.52
C SER A 345 20.32 1.03 -45.87
N ALA A 346 20.88 0.39 -44.84
CA ALA A 346 21.65 -0.83 -44.96
C ALA A 346 21.42 -1.73 -43.74
N ASN A 347 21.50 -3.04 -43.96
CA ASN A 347 21.42 -4.03 -42.88
C ASN A 347 22.48 -3.73 -41.82
N PHE A 348 22.12 -3.93 -40.55
CA PHE A 348 23.04 -3.81 -39.44
C PHE A 348 23.43 -5.20 -38.94
N SER A 349 24.67 -5.60 -39.20
CA SER A 349 25.25 -6.83 -38.67
C SER A 349 25.77 -6.57 -37.26
N MET A 350 24.92 -6.82 -36.26
CA MET A 350 25.26 -6.67 -34.86
C MET A 350 26.20 -7.80 -34.41
N THR A 351 27.23 -7.44 -33.66
CA THR A 351 28.10 -8.32 -32.88
C THR A 351 27.75 -8.27 -31.40
N THR A 352 28.29 -9.18 -30.59
CA THR A 352 28.02 -9.19 -29.14
C THR A 352 28.37 -7.84 -28.52
N THR A 353 27.49 -7.33 -27.66
CA THR A 353 27.49 -6.00 -27.01
C THR A 353 27.05 -4.82 -27.87
N ASP A 354 26.81 -4.99 -29.17
CA ASP A 354 26.22 -3.93 -29.99
C ASP A 354 24.81 -3.60 -29.50
N THR A 355 24.42 -2.35 -29.72
CA THR A 355 23.11 -1.84 -29.30
C THR A 355 22.36 -1.21 -30.46
N LEU A 356 21.04 -1.38 -30.47
CA LEU A 356 20.14 -0.73 -31.41
C LEU A 356 18.89 -0.23 -30.68
N THR A 357 18.69 1.08 -30.66
CA THR A 357 17.48 1.70 -30.13
C THR A 357 16.53 2.01 -31.29
N VAL A 358 15.31 1.51 -31.22
CA VAL A 358 14.25 1.74 -32.21
C VAL A 358 12.98 2.30 -31.57
N VAL A 359 12.20 3.01 -32.37
CA VAL A 359 10.87 3.50 -32.03
C VAL A 359 9.84 3.04 -33.05
N GLN A 360 8.70 2.51 -32.63
CA GLN A 360 7.58 2.24 -33.54
C GLN A 360 6.79 3.54 -33.77
N LYS A 361 6.59 3.93 -35.02
CA LYS A 361 5.76 5.12 -35.35
C LYS A 361 4.30 4.75 -35.60
N ALA A 362 3.49 5.74 -35.93
CA ALA A 362 2.05 5.59 -36.18
C ALA A 362 1.72 4.76 -37.43
N ASP A 363 2.70 4.50 -38.30
CA ASP A 363 2.58 3.61 -39.46
C ASP A 363 2.80 2.13 -39.11
N GLY A 364 3.10 1.82 -37.84
CA GLY A 364 3.40 0.46 -37.37
C GLY A 364 4.82 0.00 -37.68
N LEU A 365 5.66 0.84 -38.30
CA LEU A 365 7.02 0.49 -38.70
C LEU A 365 8.04 0.95 -37.64
N TRP A 366 9.16 0.25 -37.57
CA TRP A 366 10.24 0.54 -36.63
C TRP A 366 11.29 1.45 -37.25
N TYR A 367 11.69 2.48 -36.51
CA TYR A 367 12.68 3.44 -36.94
C TYR A 367 13.83 3.48 -35.96
N GLU A 368 15.05 3.39 -36.46
CA GLU A 368 16.23 3.60 -35.64
C GLU A 368 16.24 5.01 -35.03
N VAL A 369 16.55 5.07 -33.75
CA VAL A 369 16.83 6.28 -32.99
C VAL A 369 18.33 6.44 -32.79
N SER A 370 19.02 5.34 -32.44
CA SER A 370 20.47 5.30 -32.25
C SER A 370 20.99 3.87 -32.34
N ARG A 371 22.26 3.70 -32.65
CA ARG A 371 22.98 2.43 -32.51
C ARG A 371 24.34 2.62 -31.87
N GLY A 372 24.85 1.59 -31.21
CA GLY A 372 26.23 1.49 -30.74
C GLY A 372 26.89 0.27 -31.37
N ASP A 373 28.00 0.49 -32.06
CA ASP A 373 28.89 -0.55 -32.61
C ASP A 373 30.06 -0.69 -31.62
N ASN A 374 29.91 -1.62 -30.69
CA ASN A 374 30.78 -1.79 -29.52
C ASN A 374 31.78 -2.93 -29.71
N GLY A 375 31.60 -3.77 -30.74
CA GLY A 375 32.44 -4.93 -31.05
C GLY A 375 33.54 -4.70 -32.10
N ALA A 376 33.86 -3.45 -32.46
CA ALA A 376 34.92 -3.09 -33.41
C ALA A 376 36.31 -2.93 -32.77
#